data_AF-A0AAD8UAJ3-F1
#
_entry.id   AF-A0AAD8UAJ3-F1
#
_cell.length_a   1.000
_cell.length_b   1.000
_cell.length_c   1.000
_cell.angle_alpha   90.00
_cell.angle_beta   90.00
_cell.angle_gamma   90.00
#
_symmetry.space_group_name_H-M   'P 1'
#
loop_
_entity.id
_entity.type
_entity.pdbx_description
1 polymer ?
#
loop_
_entity_poly.entity_id
_entity_poly.type
_entity_poly.pdbx_seq_one_letter_code
_entity_poly.pdbx_strand_id
1 'polypeptide(L)'
;MPPDQPALNCAYNRDDVVAGLTQYYSALTRLAYIPSTYVDFPPPGGWTDADLDIGALRALRRSEVVIDLLRHLPYARPMHDGPRPGPWNVAPQTKAVRYLRHMGHFSQWSDRGDAGLHELAALPTRDTGAAPMDLPPDV
;
A
#
# COMPACT_ATOMS: atom_id res chain seq x y z
N MET A 1 7.97 -13.05 -37.32
CA MET A 1 8.43 -13.41 -35.96
C MET A 1 9.12 -12.17 -35.40
N PRO A 2 8.60 -11.51 -34.35
CA PRO A 2 9.30 -10.35 -33.80
C PRO A 2 10.56 -10.82 -33.06
N PRO A 3 11.65 -10.03 -33.06
CA PRO A 3 12.95 -10.46 -32.55
C PRO A 3 12.95 -10.59 -31.03
N ASP A 4 13.80 -11.51 -30.54
CA ASP A 4 14.17 -11.71 -29.14
C ASP A 4 14.38 -10.36 -28.43
N GLN A 5 13.40 -9.95 -27.62
CA GLN A 5 13.61 -8.87 -26.68
C GLN A 5 14.55 -9.40 -25.59
N PRO A 6 15.70 -8.75 -25.34
CA PRO A 6 16.59 -9.17 -24.27
C PRO A 6 15.79 -9.19 -22.97
N ALA A 7 15.94 -10.26 -22.18
CA ALA A 7 15.32 -10.36 -20.87
C ALA A 7 15.66 -9.09 -20.10
N LEU A 8 14.65 -8.31 -19.74
CA LEU A 8 14.83 -7.16 -18.88
C LEU A 8 15.39 -7.70 -17.56
N ASN A 9 16.68 -7.46 -17.31
CA ASN A 9 17.35 -7.88 -16.09
C ASN A 9 16.94 -6.92 -14.96
N CYS A 10 15.67 -6.98 -14.58
CA CYS A 10 15.06 -6.17 -13.53
C CYS A 10 15.29 -6.87 -12.20
N ALA A 11 16.49 -6.77 -11.65
CA ALA A 11 16.70 -7.12 -10.25
C ALA A 11 15.93 -6.13 -9.36
N TYR A 12 15.22 -6.64 -8.36
CA TYR A 12 14.51 -5.79 -7.39
C TYR A 12 15.49 -4.88 -6.66
N ASN A 13 15.19 -3.58 -6.67
CA ASN A 13 15.85 -2.59 -5.84
C ASN A 13 14.77 -1.75 -5.14
N ARG A 14 14.77 -1.78 -3.80
CA ARG A 14 13.79 -1.08 -2.97
C ARG A 14 13.80 0.43 -3.24
N ASP A 15 14.98 1.02 -3.32
CA ASP A 15 15.14 2.47 -3.40
C ASP A 15 14.69 2.99 -4.79
N ASP A 16 14.91 2.20 -5.85
CA ASP A 16 14.38 2.51 -7.19
C ASP A 16 12.84 2.49 -7.22
N VAL A 17 12.21 1.49 -6.56
CA VAL A 17 10.75 1.40 -6.43
C VAL A 17 10.20 2.58 -5.63
N VAL A 18 10.85 2.90 -4.50
CA VAL A 18 10.48 4.05 -3.65
C VAL A 18 10.58 5.36 -4.42
N ALA A 19 11.68 5.58 -5.15
CA ALA A 19 11.88 6.78 -5.95
C ALA A 19 10.81 6.90 -7.05
N GLY A 20 10.54 5.82 -7.79
CA GLY A 20 9.53 5.79 -8.84
C GLY A 20 8.12 6.09 -8.32
N LEU A 21 7.69 5.45 -7.22
CA LEU A 21 6.38 5.68 -6.63
C LEU A 21 6.27 7.08 -6.01
N THR A 22 7.33 7.58 -5.37
CA THR A 22 7.38 8.95 -4.84
C THR A 22 7.22 9.98 -5.96
N GLN A 23 7.90 9.78 -7.09
CA GLN A 23 7.77 10.63 -8.27
C GLN A 23 6.35 10.56 -8.86
N TYR A 24 5.76 9.37 -8.93
CA TYR A 24 4.39 9.18 -9.41
C TYR A 24 3.37 9.97 -8.57
N TYR A 25 3.37 9.81 -7.25
CA TYR A 25 2.47 10.57 -6.37
C TYR A 25 2.76 12.08 -6.42
N SER A 26 4.02 12.48 -6.53
CA SER A 26 4.39 13.89 -6.74
C SER A 26 3.84 14.45 -8.05
N ALA A 27 3.80 13.65 -9.11
CA ALA A 27 3.20 14.05 -10.39
C ALA A 27 1.67 14.19 -10.28
N LEU A 28 0.99 13.24 -9.62
CA LEU A 28 -0.46 13.30 -9.39
C LEU A 28 -0.89 14.57 -8.65
N THR A 29 -0.06 15.01 -7.68
CA THR A 29 -0.33 16.23 -6.93
C THR A 29 -0.14 17.51 -7.73
N ARG A 30 0.79 17.51 -8.69
CA ARG A 30 1.05 18.65 -9.58
C ARG A 30 0.04 18.75 -10.73
N LEU A 31 -0.49 17.62 -11.19
CA LEU A 31 -1.49 17.56 -12.26
C LEU A 31 -2.93 17.81 -11.77
N ALA A 32 -3.09 18.25 -10.51
CA ALA A 32 -4.39 18.49 -9.87
C ALA A 32 -5.33 17.28 -9.84
N TYR A 33 -4.81 16.06 -9.90
CA TYR A 33 -5.61 14.84 -9.76
C TYR A 33 -5.93 14.54 -8.29
N ILE A 34 -4.93 14.69 -7.41
CA ILE A 34 -5.05 14.55 -5.95
C ILE A 34 -4.44 15.80 -5.33
N PRO A 35 -5.13 16.56 -4.46
CA PRO A 35 -4.49 17.68 -3.78
C PRO A 35 -3.28 17.22 -2.98
N SER A 36 -2.19 18.01 -2.92
CA SER A 36 -0.98 17.61 -2.18
C SER A 36 -1.22 17.33 -0.70
N THR A 37 -2.20 18.01 -0.09
CA THR A 37 -2.64 17.75 1.27
C THR A 37 -3.16 16.32 1.43
N TYR A 38 -3.71 15.70 0.40
CA TYR A 38 -4.25 14.35 0.43
C TYR A 38 -3.20 13.25 0.22
N VAL A 39 -1.91 13.57 0.18
CA VAL A 39 -0.84 12.57 0.08
C VAL A 39 0.12 12.75 1.26
N ASP A 40 0.28 11.68 2.04
CA ASP A 40 1.28 11.66 3.11
C ASP A 40 2.56 11.02 2.58
N PHE A 41 3.66 11.77 2.64
CA PHE A 41 4.98 11.29 2.27
C PHE A 41 5.73 10.78 3.50
N PRO A 42 6.53 9.71 3.36
CA PRO A 42 7.29 9.16 4.47
C PRO A 42 8.37 10.16 4.93
N PRO A 43 8.70 10.19 6.24
CA PRO A 43 9.87 10.91 6.72
C PRO A 43 11.17 10.25 6.23
N PRO A 44 12.36 10.88 6.38
CA PRO A 44 13.63 10.35 5.86
C PRO A 44 14.01 8.94 6.34
N GLY A 45 13.50 8.48 7.49
CA GLY A 45 13.69 7.13 8.02
C GLY A 45 12.54 6.16 7.75
N GLY A 46 11.54 6.57 6.97
CA GLY A 46 10.31 5.82 6.74
C GLY A 46 9.32 5.90 7.91
N TRP A 47 8.13 5.36 7.68
CA TRP A 47 7.08 5.26 8.69
C TRP A 47 7.52 4.39 9.88
N THR A 48 7.11 4.74 11.10
CA THR A 48 7.41 3.89 12.26
C THR A 48 6.47 2.69 12.32
N ASP A 49 6.79 1.69 13.15
CA ASP A 49 5.90 0.54 13.41
C ASP A 49 4.58 0.96 14.09
N ALA A 50 4.53 2.15 14.69
CA ALA A 50 3.30 2.72 15.23
C ALA A 50 2.45 3.39 14.12
N ASP A 51 3.10 3.93 13.10
CA ASP A 51 2.43 4.57 11.95
C ASP A 51 1.86 3.51 11.00
N LEU A 52 2.61 2.43 10.75
CA LEU A 52 2.18 1.31 9.92
C LEU A 52 1.29 0.33 10.67
N ASP A 53 0.36 -0.27 9.94
CA ASP A 53 -0.47 -1.36 10.46
C ASP A 53 0.25 -2.71 10.35
N ILE A 54 1.32 -2.89 11.13
CA ILE A 54 2.16 -4.09 11.10
C ILE A 54 1.35 -5.36 11.39
N GLY A 55 0.36 -5.27 12.30
CA GLY A 55 -0.54 -6.38 12.63
C GLY A 55 -1.34 -6.83 11.41
N ALA A 56 -2.00 -5.89 10.72
CA ALA A 56 -2.72 -6.18 9.49
C ALA A 56 -1.80 -6.69 8.37
N LEU A 57 -0.62 -6.09 8.19
CA LEU A 57 0.35 -6.52 7.17
C LEU A 57 0.77 -7.99 7.37
N ARG A 58 1.03 -8.40 8.61
CA ARG A 58 1.36 -9.79 8.96
C ARG A 58 0.16 -10.71 8.82
N ALA A 59 -1.03 -10.28 9.22
CA ALA A 59 -2.27 -11.04 9.00
C ALA A 59 -2.53 -11.29 7.50
N LEU A 60 -2.16 -10.33 6.65
CA LEU A 60 -2.19 -10.43 5.20
C LEU A 60 -0.95 -11.13 4.60
N ARG A 61 -0.10 -11.78 5.42
CA ARG A 61 1.06 -12.55 4.96
C ARG A 61 2.06 -11.72 4.13
N ARG A 62 2.25 -10.44 4.47
CA ARG A 62 3.33 -9.63 3.89
C ARG A 62 4.66 -10.02 4.54
N SER A 63 5.66 -10.31 3.71
CA SER A 63 7.01 -10.62 4.21
C SER A 63 7.68 -9.36 4.77
N GLU A 64 8.71 -9.53 5.60
CA GLU A 64 9.45 -8.41 6.19
C GLU A 64 10.12 -7.54 5.11
N VAL A 65 10.51 -8.10 3.96
CA VAL A 65 11.01 -7.34 2.79
C VAL A 65 9.94 -6.40 2.23
N VAL A 66 8.69 -6.86 2.16
CA VAL A 66 7.57 -6.02 1.69
C VAL A 66 7.20 -4.98 2.74
N ILE A 67 7.17 -5.36 4.02
CA ILE A 67 6.90 -4.41 5.11
C ILE A 67 7.94 -3.28 5.10
N ASP A 68 9.22 -3.63 4.92
CA ASP A 68 10.30 -2.65 4.80
C ASP A 68 10.14 -1.76 3.55
N LEU A 69 9.72 -2.30 2.40
CA LEU A 69 9.36 -1.48 1.24
C LEU A 69 8.22 -0.50 1.55
N LEU A 70 7.11 -1.00 2.10
CA LEU A 70 5.90 -0.22 2.41
C LEU A 70 6.21 0.93 3.39
N ARG A 71 7.17 0.73 4.29
CA ARG A 71 7.67 1.77 5.21
C ARG A 71 8.16 3.04 4.51
N HIS A 72 8.60 2.91 3.26
CA HIS A 72 9.21 3.99 2.51
C HIS A 72 8.29 4.52 1.39
N LEU A 73 7.02 4.12 1.34
CA LEU A 73 6.10 4.57 0.29
C LEU A 73 5.22 5.75 0.74
N PRO A 74 4.84 6.64 -0.20
CA PRO A 74 3.78 7.61 0.02
C PRO A 74 2.39 6.94 0.00
N TYR A 75 1.44 7.53 0.73
CA TYR A 75 0.06 7.04 0.79
C TYR A 75 -0.95 8.16 0.57
N ALA A 76 -1.89 7.94 -0.35
CA ALA A 76 -3.04 8.82 -0.49
C ALA A 76 -4.01 8.64 0.69
N ARG A 77 -4.40 9.75 1.31
CA ARG A 77 -5.51 9.80 2.27
C ARG A 77 -6.84 9.67 1.51
N PRO A 78 -7.84 8.95 2.04
CA PRO A 78 -9.17 8.94 1.44
C PRO A 78 -9.74 10.36 1.43
N MET A 79 -10.42 10.74 0.35
CA MET A 79 -11.10 12.03 0.26
C MET A 79 -12.17 12.11 1.35
N HIS A 80 -12.09 13.10 2.25
CA HIS A 80 -13.00 13.21 3.38
C HIS A 80 -13.83 14.52 3.39
N ASP A 81 -13.39 15.55 2.66
CA ASP A 81 -14.06 16.86 2.59
C ASP A 81 -14.57 17.25 1.17
N GLY A 82 -14.47 16.34 0.20
CA GLY A 82 -14.88 16.57 -1.18
C GLY A 82 -16.29 16.07 -1.52
N PRO A 83 -16.75 16.29 -2.77
CA PRO A 83 -18.11 15.96 -3.21
C PRO A 83 -18.41 14.45 -3.28
N ARG A 84 -17.38 13.60 -3.23
CA ARG A 84 -17.50 12.13 -3.24
C ARG A 84 -16.53 11.49 -2.25
N PRO A 85 -16.80 11.54 -0.94
CA PRO A 85 -15.89 10.99 0.05
C PRO A 85 -15.57 9.51 -0.22
N GLY A 86 -14.32 9.11 -0.01
CA GLY A 86 -13.88 7.74 -0.22
C GLY A 86 -12.45 7.60 -0.77
N PRO A 87 -12.01 6.36 -1.02
CA PRO A 87 -10.68 6.08 -1.54
C PRO A 87 -10.53 6.53 -3.00
N TRP A 88 -9.31 6.89 -3.38
CA TRP A 88 -8.96 7.24 -4.75
C TRP A 88 -8.95 5.99 -5.63
N ASN A 89 -9.60 6.08 -6.80
CA ASN A 89 -9.54 5.01 -7.79
C ASN A 89 -8.23 5.09 -8.58
N VAL A 90 -7.57 3.96 -8.78
CA VAL A 90 -6.34 3.88 -9.60
C VAL A 90 -6.70 3.47 -11.03
N ALA A 91 -7.63 2.54 -11.17
CA ALA A 91 -8.23 2.06 -12.41
C ALA A 91 -9.70 1.66 -12.13
N PRO A 92 -10.52 1.30 -13.13
CA PRO A 92 -11.86 0.82 -12.88
C PRO A 92 -11.89 -0.30 -11.84
N GLN A 93 -12.68 -0.11 -10.79
CA GLN A 93 -12.84 -1.04 -9.66
C GLN A 93 -11.59 -1.26 -8.79
N THR A 94 -10.49 -0.52 -8.99
CA THR A 94 -9.30 -0.61 -8.13
C THR A 94 -9.12 0.67 -7.33
N LYS A 95 -8.69 0.52 -6.08
CA LYS A 95 -8.56 1.60 -5.11
C LYS A 95 -7.14 1.65 -4.57
N ALA A 96 -6.65 2.86 -4.28
CA ALA A 96 -5.36 3.04 -3.62
C ALA A 96 -5.44 2.51 -2.18
N VAL A 97 -4.59 1.54 -1.85
CA VAL A 97 -4.52 0.95 -0.50
C VAL A 97 -3.59 1.80 0.36
N ARG A 98 -4.02 2.05 1.60
CA ARG A 98 -3.24 2.74 2.63
C ARG A 98 -2.97 1.79 3.79
N TYR A 99 -1.70 1.49 4.02
CA TYR A 99 -1.21 0.58 5.07
C TYR A 99 -0.83 1.28 6.38
N LEU A 100 -1.03 2.60 6.47
CA LEU A 100 -0.89 3.34 7.73
C LEU A 100 -2.08 3.07 8.64
N ARG A 101 -1.89 3.07 9.97
CA ARG A 101 -2.98 2.90 10.95
C ARG A 101 -3.97 4.04 10.88
N HIS A 102 -3.47 5.28 10.86
CA HIS A 102 -4.34 6.45 10.79
C HIS A 102 -5.01 6.56 9.41
N MET A 103 -6.35 6.57 9.42
CA MET A 103 -7.20 6.52 8.21
C MET A 103 -6.83 5.35 7.29
N GLY A 104 -6.36 4.25 7.87
CA GLY A 104 -5.94 3.05 7.17
C GLY A 104 -7.08 2.24 6.58
N HIS A 105 -6.78 1.45 5.56
CA HIS A 105 -7.78 0.50 5.03
C HIS A 105 -8.05 -0.65 6.01
N PHE A 106 -7.09 -0.97 6.88
CA PHE A 106 -7.17 -2.16 7.76
C PHE A 106 -7.40 -1.82 9.24
N SER A 107 -7.45 -0.54 9.60
CA SER A 107 -7.50 -0.11 11.00
C SER A 107 -8.70 -0.71 11.74
N GLN A 108 -9.86 -0.84 11.08
CA GLN A 108 -11.06 -1.44 11.67
C GLN A 108 -10.88 -2.89 12.17
N TRP A 109 -9.95 -3.65 11.58
CA TRP A 109 -9.61 -4.99 12.07
C TRP A 109 -8.58 -4.91 13.18
N SER A 110 -7.53 -4.11 12.98
CA SER A 110 -6.45 -3.93 13.94
C SER A 110 -6.90 -3.32 15.27
N ASP A 111 -7.91 -2.44 15.24
CA ASP A 111 -8.51 -1.82 16.42
C ASP A 111 -9.30 -2.82 17.28
N ARG A 112 -9.67 -3.97 16.72
CA ARG A 112 -10.31 -5.09 17.44
C ARG A 112 -9.30 -6.11 17.98
N GLY A 113 -8.00 -5.83 17.86
CA GLY A 113 -6.92 -6.72 18.32
C GLY A 113 -6.89 -8.06 17.59
N ASP A 114 -6.45 -9.11 18.27
CA ASP A 114 -6.19 -10.43 17.68
C ASP A 114 -7.42 -11.04 16.98
N ALA A 115 -8.62 -10.82 17.52
CA ALA A 115 -9.85 -11.31 16.92
C ALA A 115 -10.12 -10.67 15.55
N GLY A 116 -9.88 -9.36 15.44
CA GLY A 116 -10.02 -8.65 14.16
C GLY A 116 -8.94 -9.03 13.16
N LEU A 117 -7.71 -9.21 13.60
CA LEU A 117 -6.61 -9.67 12.74
C LEU A 117 -6.83 -11.09 12.22
N HIS A 118 -7.38 -11.98 13.06
CA HIS A 118 -7.75 -13.34 12.65
C HIS A 118 -8.86 -13.34 11.60
N GLU A 119 -9.87 -12.48 11.78
CA GLU A 119 -10.91 -12.27 10.77
C GLU A 119 -10.31 -11.75 9.46
N LEU A 120 -9.44 -10.74 9.52
CA LEU A 120 -8.77 -10.18 8.34
C LEU A 120 -7.99 -11.25 7.56
N ALA A 121 -7.29 -12.13 8.27
CA ALA A 121 -6.54 -13.23 7.67
C ALA A 121 -7.44 -14.27 6.98
N ALA A 122 -8.70 -14.39 7.40
CA ALA A 122 -9.68 -15.33 6.86
C ALA A 122 -10.54 -14.73 5.73
N LEU A 123 -10.47 -13.42 5.49
CA LEU A 123 -11.33 -12.76 4.49
C LEU A 123 -10.97 -13.15 3.04
N PRO A 124 -11.98 -13.30 2.17
CA PRO A 124 -11.76 -13.46 0.74
C PRO A 124 -11.01 -12.26 0.15
N THR A 125 -10.20 -12.51 -0.88
CA THR A 125 -9.38 -11.50 -1.57
C THR A 125 -10.19 -10.34 -2.16
N ARG A 126 -11.46 -10.56 -2.47
CA ARG A 126 -12.38 -9.54 -2.99
C ARG A 126 -12.80 -8.51 -1.93
N ASP A 127 -12.74 -8.88 -0.65
CA ASP A 127 -13.31 -8.10 0.44
C ASP A 127 -12.26 -7.26 1.20
N THR A 128 -10.98 -7.60 1.08
CA THR A 128 -9.88 -6.87 1.74
C THR A 128 -9.24 -5.78 0.87
N GLY A 129 -9.41 -5.85 -0.47
CA GLY A 129 -8.67 -5.01 -1.42
C GLY A 129 -7.15 -5.28 -1.46
N ALA A 130 -6.69 -6.24 -0.67
CA ALA A 130 -5.32 -6.72 -0.59
C ALA A 130 -5.34 -8.21 -0.24
N ALA A 131 -5.14 -9.07 -1.23
CA ALA A 131 -5.12 -10.52 -1.04
C ALA A 131 -4.01 -10.94 -0.06
N PRO A 132 -4.22 -11.96 0.81
CA PRO A 132 -3.11 -12.70 1.40
C PRO A 132 -2.22 -13.21 0.27
N MET A 133 -0.90 -13.00 0.38
CA MET A 133 0.01 -13.54 -0.62
C MET A 133 0.27 -15.00 -0.30
N ASP A 134 0.13 -15.88 -1.30
CA ASP A 134 0.71 -17.21 -1.25
C ASP A 134 2.24 -17.04 -1.27
N LEU A 135 2.81 -16.99 -0.08
CA LEU A 135 4.26 -17.04 0.07
C LEU A 135 4.72 -18.48 -0.20
N PRO A 136 5.84 -18.68 -0.93
CA PRO A 136 6.50 -19.97 -0.98
C PRO A 136 6.84 -20.43 0.45
N PRO A 137 6.90 -21.75 0.72
CA PRO A 137 7.10 -22.29 2.07
C PRO A 137 8.43 -21.89 2.74
N ASP A 138 9.34 -21.31 1.97
CA ASP A 138 10.71 -20.94 2.30
C ASP A 138 10.92 -19.44 2.55
N VAL A 139 9.85 -18.65 2.69
CA VAL A 139 9.87 -17.21 3.04
C VAL A 139 9.17 -16.92 4.37
#